data_AF-A0A925M0L0-F1
#
_entry.id   AF-A0A925M0L0-F1
#
_cell.length_a   1.000
_cell.length_b   1.000
_cell.length_c   1.000
_cell.angle_alpha   90.00
_cell.angle_beta   90.00
_cell.angle_gamma   90.00
#
_symmetry.space_group_name_H-M   'P 1'
#
loop_
_entity.id
_entity.type
_entity.pdbx_description
1 polymer ?
#
loop_
_entity_poly.entity_id
_entity_poly.type
_entity_poly.pdbx_seq_one_letter_code
_entity_poly.pdbx_strand_id
1 'polypeptide(L)'
;MASATLDLSTTAPARIGGSVQTDQWHYQGQDWSIAYETRGHRFAPAAFVTGGLDPAATREDFLKSLQTLEIPLMVVIGEQSPLSSKAEMEALAALPNVWSKRLPGSLGLHEEYAAEVAELVLPFLR
;
A
#
# COMPACT_ATOMS: atom_id res chain seq x y z
N MET A 1 23.41 -21.95 -13.64
CA MET A 1 23.12 -20.61 -13.11
C MET A 1 23.66 -19.59 -14.09
N ALA A 2 22.79 -18.91 -14.82
CA ALA A 2 23.17 -17.79 -15.67
C ALA A 2 22.49 -16.54 -15.10
N SER A 3 23.28 -15.64 -14.53
CA SER A 3 22.83 -14.35 -14.02
C SER A 3 22.72 -13.41 -15.20
N ALA A 4 21.51 -12.95 -15.53
CA ALA A 4 21.32 -11.90 -16.52
C ALA A 4 21.39 -10.54 -15.81
N THR A 5 22.50 -9.83 -15.99
CA THR A 5 22.62 -8.41 -15.62
C THR A 5 21.80 -7.61 -16.61
N LEU A 6 20.72 -6.96 -16.17
CA LEU A 6 19.98 -6.01 -17.01
C LEU A 6 20.78 -4.70 -17.09
N ASP A 7 21.25 -4.39 -18.29
CA ASP A 7 21.79 -3.08 -18.64
C ASP A 7 20.63 -2.10 -18.83
N LEU A 8 20.48 -1.15 -17.89
CA LEU A 8 19.42 -0.14 -17.89
C LEU A 8 19.71 1.05 -18.83
N SER A 9 20.77 0.99 -19.65
CA SER A 9 21.08 2.04 -20.64
C SER A 9 20.44 1.83 -22.02
N THR A 10 19.70 0.74 -22.21
CA THR A 10 19.02 0.45 -23.48
C THR A 10 17.60 0.99 -23.48
N THR A 11 17.32 1.97 -24.35
CA THR A 11 15.98 2.57 -24.57
C THR A 11 14.99 1.64 -25.30
N ALA A 12 15.37 0.40 -25.57
CA ALA A 12 14.47 -0.61 -26.11
C ALA A 12 13.82 -1.39 -24.95
N PRO A 13 12.48 -1.38 -24.81
CA PRO A 13 11.83 -2.14 -23.74
C PRO A 13 12.17 -3.61 -23.88
N ALA A 14 12.54 -4.26 -22.76
CA ALA A 14 12.77 -5.70 -22.71
C ALA A 14 11.49 -6.41 -23.19
N ARG A 15 11.60 -7.19 -24.26
CA ARG A 15 10.44 -7.84 -24.89
C ARG A 15 10.26 -9.27 -24.42
N ILE A 16 9.02 -9.65 -24.12
CA ILE A 16 8.65 -11.00 -23.69
C ILE A 16 8.10 -11.88 -24.82
N GLY A 17 8.00 -11.34 -26.05
CA GLY A 17 7.53 -12.04 -27.25
C GLY A 17 6.01 -12.09 -27.38
N GLY A 18 5.31 -11.10 -26.82
CA GLY A 18 3.86 -10.93 -26.83
C GLY A 18 3.39 -9.77 -27.71
N SER A 19 2.09 -9.51 -27.70
CA SER A 19 1.47 -8.37 -28.36
C SER A 19 1.67 -7.11 -27.50
N VAL A 20 2.30 -6.09 -28.07
CA VAL A 20 2.49 -4.79 -27.40
C VAL A 20 1.32 -3.87 -27.75
N GLN A 21 0.72 -3.27 -26.74
CA GLN A 21 -0.25 -2.18 -26.88
C GLN A 21 0.31 -0.93 -26.21
N THR A 22 0.05 0.22 -26.82
CA THR A 22 0.53 1.52 -26.35
C THR A 22 -0.64 2.47 -26.22
N ASP A 23 -0.75 3.14 -25.07
CA ASP A 23 -1.77 4.14 -24.79
C ASP A 23 -1.13 5.47 -24.36
N GLN A 24 -1.74 6.57 -24.76
CA GLN A 24 -1.37 7.92 -24.34
C GLN A 24 -2.21 8.31 -23.12
N TRP A 25 -1.55 8.77 -22.06
CA TRP A 25 -2.17 9.10 -20.78
C TRP A 25 -1.80 10.52 -20.37
N HIS A 26 -2.78 11.36 -20.07
CA HIS A 26 -2.55 12.68 -19.48
C HIS A 26 -2.70 12.59 -17.96
N TYR A 27 -1.66 12.90 -17.19
CA TYR A 27 -1.68 12.82 -15.73
C TYR A 27 -0.79 13.90 -15.10
N GLN A 28 -1.34 14.62 -14.11
CA GLN A 28 -0.68 15.73 -13.40
C GLN A 28 -0.07 16.80 -14.33
N GLY A 29 -0.74 17.12 -15.44
CA GLY A 29 -0.26 18.12 -16.40
C GLY A 29 0.89 17.64 -17.30
N GLN A 30 1.20 16.35 -17.27
CA GLN A 30 2.21 15.72 -18.11
C GLN A 30 1.60 14.62 -18.98
N ASP A 31 2.07 14.53 -20.22
CA ASP A 31 1.71 13.45 -21.13
C ASP A 31 2.67 12.27 -20.98
N TRP A 32 2.10 11.08 -20.80
CA TRP A 32 2.80 9.81 -20.63
C TRP A 32 2.44 8.87 -21.78
N SER A 33 3.43 8.15 -22.28
CA SER A 33 3.23 7.04 -23.21
C SER A 33 3.48 5.73 -22.46
N ILE A 34 2.43 4.94 -22.25
CA ILE A 34 2.52 3.65 -21.57
C ILE A 34 2.49 2.55 -22.62
N ALA A 35 3.41 1.59 -22.54
CA ALA A 35 3.39 0.39 -23.37
C ALA A 35 3.34 -0.85 -22.47
N TYR A 36 2.45 -1.79 -22.78
CA TYR A 36 2.36 -3.08 -22.10
C TYR A 36 2.38 -4.22 -23.12
N GLU A 37 3.12 -5.28 -22.82
CA GLU A 37 3.28 -6.46 -23.68
C GLU A 37 2.55 -7.66 -23.09
N THR A 38 1.79 -8.35 -23.93
CA THR A 38 0.88 -9.41 -23.53
C THR A 38 1.18 -10.73 -24.24
N ARG A 39 1.45 -11.82 -23.48
CA ARG A 39 1.76 -13.14 -24.05
C ARG A 39 0.87 -14.22 -23.42
N GLY A 40 -0.25 -14.55 -24.08
CA GLY A 40 -1.08 -15.73 -23.78
C GLY A 40 -1.93 -15.67 -22.50
N HIS A 41 -2.66 -14.57 -22.26
CA HIS A 41 -3.25 -14.28 -20.94
C HIS A 41 -4.43 -15.18 -20.50
N ARG A 42 -4.35 -15.65 -19.24
CA ARG A 42 -5.50 -15.93 -18.34
C ARG A 42 -5.65 -14.84 -17.24
N PHE A 43 -4.64 -14.02 -16.99
CA PHE A 43 -4.69 -12.80 -16.15
C PHE A 43 -3.71 -11.74 -16.68
N ALA A 44 -4.10 -10.46 -16.61
CA ALA A 44 -3.28 -9.31 -16.98
C ALA A 44 -3.06 -8.42 -15.73
N PRO A 45 -2.07 -8.74 -14.88
CA PRO A 45 -1.80 -7.91 -13.72
C PRO A 45 -1.17 -6.58 -14.19
N ALA A 46 -1.84 -5.48 -13.90
CA ALA A 46 -1.25 -4.15 -13.89
C ALA A 46 -0.96 -3.78 -12.44
N ALA A 47 0.27 -3.38 -12.15
CA ALA A 47 0.65 -2.79 -10.86
C ALA A 47 0.89 -1.30 -11.08
N PHE A 48 0.01 -0.48 -10.52
CA PHE A 48 0.19 0.97 -10.48
C PHE A 48 1.01 1.30 -9.23
N VAL A 49 2.24 1.76 -9.40
CA VAL A 49 3.05 2.34 -8.33
C VAL A 49 2.98 3.86 -8.49
N THR A 50 1.79 4.41 -8.39
CA THR A 50 1.64 5.85 -8.18
C THR A 50 1.19 6.02 -6.74
N GLY A 51 2.02 6.64 -5.91
CA GLY A 51 1.68 7.02 -4.54
C GLY A 51 0.57 8.08 -4.44
N GLY A 52 -0.27 8.23 -5.49
CA GLY A 52 -1.38 9.17 -5.57
C GLY A 52 -2.74 8.55 -5.27
N LEU A 53 -2.79 7.31 -4.77
CA LEU A 53 -4.03 6.73 -4.24
C LEU A 53 -4.40 7.35 -2.89
N ASP A 54 -3.42 7.84 -2.13
CA ASP A 54 -3.68 8.53 -0.88
C ASP A 54 -4.09 9.98 -1.17
N PRO A 55 -5.31 10.41 -0.81
CA PRO A 55 -5.74 11.79 -0.98
C PRO A 55 -5.07 12.74 0.03
N ALA A 56 -4.40 12.22 1.07
CA ALA A 56 -3.72 13.04 2.06
C ALA A 56 -2.33 13.47 1.58
N ALA A 57 -2.11 14.79 1.51
CA ALA A 57 -0.80 15.36 1.20
C ALA A 57 0.13 15.39 2.43
N THR A 58 -0.46 15.40 3.63
CA THR A 58 0.24 15.47 4.91
C THR A 58 -0.41 14.56 5.95
N ARG A 59 0.33 14.25 7.02
CA ARG A 59 -0.22 13.52 8.17
C ARG A 59 -1.40 14.26 8.77
N GLU A 60 -1.33 15.58 8.86
CA GLU A 60 -2.40 16.41 9.42
C GLU A 60 -3.70 16.31 8.59
N ASP A 61 -3.60 16.26 7.27
CA ASP A 61 -4.76 16.09 6.38
C ASP A 61 -5.40 14.71 6.56
N PHE A 62 -4.57 13.67 6.71
CA PHE A 62 -5.01 12.31 7.00
C PHE A 62 -5.75 12.23 8.34
N LEU A 63 -5.14 12.76 9.42
CA LEU A 63 -5.73 12.72 10.76
C LEU A 63 -7.04 13.51 10.84
N LYS A 64 -7.13 14.69 10.20
CA LYS A 64 -8.38 15.45 10.13
C LYS A 64 -9.49 14.66 9.44
N SER A 65 -9.16 13.94 8.36
CA SER A 65 -10.13 13.12 7.62
C SER A 65 -10.66 11.95 8.46
N LEU A 66 -9.82 11.38 9.33
CA LEU A 66 -10.24 10.31 10.22
C LEU A 66 -11.02 10.81 11.45
N GLN A 67 -10.72 12.02 11.94
CA GLN A 67 -11.46 12.65 13.05
C GLN A 67 -12.93 12.91 12.68
N THR A 68 -13.25 13.11 11.40
CA THR A 68 -14.63 13.36 10.96
C THR A 68 -15.43 12.08 10.68
N LEU A 69 -14.82 10.90 10.77
CA LEU A 69 -15.51 9.64 10.57
C LEU A 69 -16.47 9.36 11.74
N GLU A 70 -17.73 9.13 11.40
CA GLU A 70 -18.79 8.73 12.36
C GLU A 70 -18.86 7.21 12.57
N ILE A 71 -18.05 6.44 11.85
CA ILE A 71 -17.95 4.99 12.01
C ILE A 71 -16.89 4.63 13.06
N PRO A 72 -17.06 3.51 13.80
CA PRO A 72 -16.03 3.01 14.69
C PRO A 72 -14.72 2.76 13.93
N LEU A 73 -13.59 3.22 14.49
CA LEU A 73 -12.26 3.00 13.92
C LEU A 73 -11.34 2.37 14.98
N MET A 74 -10.57 1.36 14.58
CA MET A 74 -9.58 0.70 15.44
C MET A 74 -8.21 0.65 14.76
N VAL A 75 -7.16 0.85 15.55
CA VAL A 75 -5.76 0.60 15.17
C VAL A 75 -5.13 -0.43 16.10
N VAL A 76 -4.42 -1.41 15.53
CA VAL A 76 -3.63 -2.40 16.27
C VAL A 76 -2.16 -2.16 16.00
N ILE A 77 -1.38 -1.88 17.05
CA ILE A 77 0.01 -1.43 16.94
C ILE A 77 0.95 -2.56 17.37
N GLY A 78 1.81 -3.01 16.45
CA GLY A 78 2.90 -3.93 16.77
C GLY A 78 4.02 -3.20 17.50
N GLU A 79 4.39 -3.65 18.70
CA GLU A 79 5.35 -2.94 19.55
C GLU A 79 6.75 -2.80 18.92
N GLN A 80 7.13 -3.75 18.07
CA GLN A 80 8.41 -3.81 17.36
C GLN A 80 8.31 -3.26 15.92
N SER A 81 7.22 -2.56 15.58
CA SER A 81 7.07 -1.89 14.28
C SER A 81 8.20 -0.87 14.02
N PRO A 82 8.61 -0.68 12.76
CA PRO A 82 9.58 0.35 12.39
C PRO A 82 9.16 1.74 12.90
N LEU A 83 10.13 2.54 13.34
CA LEU A 83 9.88 3.81 14.04
C LEU A 83 8.93 4.75 13.29
N SER A 84 9.11 4.89 11.97
CA SER A 84 8.27 5.77 11.15
C SER A 84 6.80 5.29 11.13
N SER A 85 6.55 4.03 10.76
CA SER A 85 5.21 3.45 10.74
C SER A 85 4.56 3.44 12.13
N LYS A 86 5.35 3.17 13.17
CA LYS A 86 4.87 3.23 14.55
C LYS A 86 4.43 4.64 14.93
N ALA A 87 5.19 5.67 14.56
CA ALA A 87 4.80 7.06 14.83
C ALA A 87 3.48 7.44 14.15
N GLU A 88 3.22 6.96 12.93
CA GLU A 88 1.91 7.15 12.27
C GLU A 88 0.77 6.47 13.03
N MET A 89 0.95 5.21 13.43
CA MET A 89 -0.05 4.47 14.20
C MET A 89 -0.33 5.07 15.59
N GLU A 90 0.69 5.61 16.24
CA GLU A 90 0.54 6.30 17.53
C GLU A 90 -0.20 7.63 17.37
N ALA A 91 0.01 8.35 16.25
CA ALA A 91 -0.75 9.55 15.95
C ALA A 91 -2.25 9.24 15.72
N LEU A 92 -2.55 8.11 15.07
CA LEU A 92 -3.92 7.60 14.94
C LEU A 92 -4.53 7.24 16.29
N ALA A 93 -3.77 6.54 17.15
CA ALA A 93 -4.22 6.13 18.47
C ALA A 93 -4.51 7.29 19.43
N ALA A 94 -3.96 8.48 19.15
CA ALA A 94 -4.21 9.69 19.92
C ALA A 94 -5.54 10.39 19.55
N LEU A 95 -6.22 9.95 18.48
CA LEU A 95 -7.51 10.51 18.08
C LEU A 95 -8.63 10.03 19.03
N PRO A 96 -9.57 10.91 19.42
CA PRO A 96 -10.60 10.58 20.41
C PRO A 96 -11.62 9.54 19.90
N ASN A 97 -11.78 9.43 18.58
CA ASN A 97 -12.71 8.49 17.93
C ASN A 97 -12.04 7.17 17.51
N VAL A 98 -10.78 6.94 17.89
CA VAL A 98 -10.01 5.73 17.51
C VAL A 98 -9.78 4.84 18.72
N TRP A 99 -10.12 3.56 18.59
CA TRP A 99 -9.77 2.54 19.57
C TRP A 99 -8.38 2.00 19.25
N SER A 100 -7.51 1.93 20.26
CA SER A 100 -6.16 1.43 20.06
C SER A 100 -5.89 0.20 20.92
N LYS A 101 -5.17 -0.76 20.34
CA LYS A 101 -4.62 -1.91 21.04
C LYS A 101 -3.18 -2.15 20.61
N ARG A 102 -2.42 -2.79 21.48
CA ARG A 102 -1.00 -3.12 21.26
C ARG A 102 -0.81 -4.61 21.37
N LEU A 103 0.05 -5.15 20.52
CA LEU A 103 0.49 -6.54 20.56
C LEU A 103 2.01 -6.58 20.34
N PRO A 104 2.70 -7.61 20.86
CA PRO A 104 4.02 -7.95 20.35
C PRO A 104 3.96 -8.19 18.84
N GLY A 105 5.03 -7.88 18.11
CA GLY A 105 5.17 -8.09 16.67
C GLY A 105 5.61 -6.84 15.90
N SER A 106 5.96 -7.06 14.63
CA SER A 106 6.34 -6.00 13.69
C SER A 106 5.12 -5.44 12.95
N LEU A 107 5.33 -4.82 11.78
CA LEU A 107 4.22 -4.36 10.93
C LEU A 107 3.40 -5.52 10.35
N GLY A 108 4.00 -6.72 10.26
CA GLY A 108 3.36 -7.97 9.80
C GLY A 108 2.56 -8.71 10.86
N LEU A 109 1.90 -7.99 11.79
CA LEU A 109 1.20 -8.59 12.95
C LEU A 109 0.27 -9.76 12.59
N HIS A 110 -0.44 -9.67 11.46
CA HIS A 110 -1.40 -10.70 11.03
C HIS A 110 -0.73 -11.99 10.56
N GLU A 111 0.56 -11.95 10.19
CA GLU A 111 1.36 -13.13 9.85
C GLU A 111 2.02 -13.72 11.10
N GLU A 112 2.46 -12.87 12.03
CA GLU A 112 3.19 -13.27 13.23
C GLU A 112 2.28 -13.73 14.38
N TYR A 113 1.14 -13.06 14.57
CA TYR A 113 0.20 -13.22 15.70
C TYR A 113 -1.25 -13.28 15.21
N ALA A 114 -1.51 -14.10 14.20
CA ALA A 114 -2.80 -14.16 13.51
C ALA A 114 -3.98 -14.42 14.47
N ALA A 115 -3.79 -15.31 15.45
CA ALA A 115 -4.84 -15.67 16.40
C ALA A 115 -5.16 -14.52 17.35
N GLU A 116 -4.13 -13.88 17.91
CA GLU A 116 -4.25 -12.76 18.85
C GLU A 116 -4.86 -11.53 18.17
N VAL A 117 -4.46 -11.26 16.92
CA VAL A 117 -5.10 -10.22 16.10
C VAL A 117 -6.58 -10.53 15.91
N ALA A 118 -6.94 -11.77 15.57
CA ALA A 118 -8.33 -12.15 15.38
C ALA A 118 -9.15 -12.05 16.68
N GLU A 119 -8.63 -12.54 17.81
CA GLU A 119 -9.28 -12.43 19.12
C GLU A 119 -9.56 -10.98 19.52
N LEU A 120 -8.66 -10.07 19.15
CA LEU A 120 -8.76 -8.65 19.44
C LEU A 120 -9.75 -7.93 18.49
N VAL A 121 -9.71 -8.24 17.19
CA VAL A 121 -10.49 -7.54 16.16
C VAL A 121 -11.91 -8.08 16.03
N LEU A 122 -12.15 -9.39 16.23
CA LEU A 122 -13.49 -9.97 16.04
C LEU A 122 -14.58 -9.33 16.92
N PRO A 123 -14.35 -8.97 18.19
CA PRO A 123 -15.34 -8.24 18.99
C PRO A 123 -15.65 -6.83 18.45
N PHE A 124 -14.70 -6.20 17.77
CA PHE A 124 -14.86 -4.86 17.18
C PHE A 124 -15.74 -4.85 15.92
N LEU A 125 -15.78 -5.98 15.19
CA LEU A 125 -16.52 -6.11 13.92
C LEU A 125 -18.00 -6.48 14.09
N ARG A 126 -18.49 -6.62 15.32
CA ARG A 126 -19.89 -6.99 15.63
C ARG A 126 -20.73 -5.75 15.89
#